data_AF-A0A0T9UMB1-F1
#
_entry.id   AF-A0A0T9UMB1-F1
#
_cell.length_a   1.000
_cell.length_b   1.000
_cell.length_c   1.000
_cell.angle_alpha   90.00
_cell.angle_beta   90.00
_cell.angle_gamma   90.00
#
_symmetry.space_group_name_H-M   'P 1'
#
loop_
_entity.id
_entity.type
_entity.pdbx_description
1 polymer ?
#
loop_
_entity_poly.entity_id
_entity_poly.type
_entity_poly.pdbx_seq_one_letter_code
_entity_poly.pdbx_strand_id
1 'polypeptide(L)'
;MKVKNKSLFFGLLLLILSPTAMAAPYFYSNYVKGYSNCSVKLLDDDSVEVSFLANLADNMSERRRKDDGEYISEHDNNKYDLHTEHARQWGKLIGEPNIEDITLKHQEALLSLYFYDSNNSPDTNIQLNDISDILLNKTPPINSNNSIRNIKFKNINLINYRVSFRVSPHVLKSIRIGATVGGTLTSNKQEYPLLSTIGVSFNPSGNGCGFFDPQSGIAPPALKVDPKFSLASAIWQLKPVDLDHLLDNTSEDKGLHALLVNPQANEFCISYHAMGTKDTRYMINASNSHGLSADNQQFRLIEKSGKNIINYHLELEGGGGTKLSFSLPENKKFIQLRDTGGGMEQMCWSPKIRLYRTATTDKGHYSDTLNFTITPQA
;
A
#
# COMPACT_ATOMS: atom_id res chain seq x y z
N MET A 1 -39.28 -60.30 -2.33
CA MET A 1 -38.50 -59.13 -2.76
C MET A 1 -39.39 -57.89 -2.77
N LYS A 2 -39.34 -57.07 -1.70
CA LYS A 2 -40.02 -55.76 -1.61
C LYS A 2 -39.17 -54.88 -0.67
N VAL A 3 -38.33 -54.03 -1.27
CA VAL A 3 -37.52 -53.05 -0.54
C VAL A 3 -38.38 -51.80 -0.33
N LYS A 4 -38.56 -51.40 0.93
CA LYS A 4 -39.22 -50.16 1.33
C LYS A 4 -38.22 -49.01 1.20
N ASN A 5 -38.42 -48.10 0.26
CA ASN A 5 -37.66 -46.86 0.17
C ASN A 5 -38.26 -45.82 1.13
N LYS A 6 -37.49 -45.40 2.13
CA LYS A 6 -37.77 -44.22 2.97
C LYS A 6 -37.27 -42.99 2.21
N SER A 7 -38.16 -42.07 1.82
CA SER A 7 -37.73 -40.75 1.36
C SER A 7 -37.35 -39.89 2.58
N LEU A 8 -36.09 -39.47 2.61
CA LEU A 8 -35.57 -38.45 3.50
C LEU A 8 -35.98 -37.09 2.94
N PHE A 9 -36.85 -36.38 3.65
CA PHE A 9 -37.08 -34.95 3.48
C PHE A 9 -35.81 -34.21 3.95
N PHE A 10 -34.89 -33.93 3.02
CA PHE A 10 -33.90 -32.88 3.23
C PHE A 10 -34.60 -31.54 3.08
N GLY A 11 -34.86 -30.90 4.22
CA GLY A 11 -35.34 -29.53 4.28
C GLY A 11 -34.32 -28.60 3.62
N LEU A 12 -34.71 -28.08 2.46
CA LEU A 12 -34.02 -26.98 1.79
C LEU A 12 -34.28 -25.72 2.63
N LEU A 13 -33.46 -25.51 3.66
CA LEU A 13 -33.41 -24.24 4.38
C LEU A 13 -32.76 -23.22 3.44
N LEU A 14 -33.58 -22.62 2.57
CA LEU A 14 -33.22 -21.40 1.85
C LEU A 14 -32.93 -20.33 2.91
N LEU A 15 -31.65 -20.11 3.17
CA LEU A 15 -31.14 -18.90 3.79
C LEU A 15 -31.60 -17.73 2.92
N ILE A 16 -32.73 -17.13 3.29
CA ILE A 16 -33.13 -15.82 2.83
C ILE A 16 -32.16 -14.84 3.50
N LEU A 17 -30.93 -14.78 2.98
CA LEU A 17 -30.15 -13.56 3.04
C LEU A 17 -30.95 -12.58 2.20
N SER A 18 -31.80 -11.77 2.84
CA SER A 18 -32.39 -10.62 2.17
C SER A 18 -31.24 -9.75 1.69
N PRO A 19 -30.93 -9.69 0.37
CA PRO A 19 -30.14 -8.58 -0.10
C PRO A 19 -31.08 -7.40 0.05
N THR A 20 -30.78 -6.46 0.96
CA THR A 20 -31.17 -5.09 0.70
C THR A 20 -30.49 -4.73 -0.61
N ALA A 21 -31.18 -4.98 -1.73
CA ALA A 21 -30.75 -4.58 -3.05
C ALA A 21 -30.76 -3.06 -3.04
N MET A 22 -29.67 -2.45 -2.58
CA MET A 22 -29.40 -1.06 -2.86
C MET A 22 -29.37 -0.95 -4.37
N ALA A 23 -30.23 -0.11 -4.95
CA ALA A 23 -30.20 0.16 -6.37
C ALA A 23 -28.76 0.52 -6.77
N ALA A 24 -28.28 -0.06 -7.86
CA ALA A 24 -26.97 0.28 -8.39
C ALA A 24 -26.91 1.81 -8.63
N PRO A 25 -25.81 2.48 -8.28
CA PRO A 25 -25.71 3.91 -8.47
C PRO A 25 -25.73 4.25 -9.96
N TYR A 26 -26.37 5.36 -10.29
CA TYR A 26 -26.24 6.00 -11.59
C TYR A 26 -24.96 6.84 -11.61
N PHE A 27 -24.33 6.93 -12.78
CA PHE A 27 -23.10 7.71 -12.94
C PHE A 27 -23.32 8.92 -13.83
N TYR A 28 -22.77 10.06 -13.42
CA TYR A 28 -22.97 11.35 -14.06
C TYR A 28 -21.64 12.07 -14.29
N SER A 29 -21.37 12.48 -15.54
CA SER A 29 -20.07 13.05 -15.92
C SER A 29 -19.85 14.47 -15.42
N ASN A 30 -20.93 15.24 -15.25
CA ASN A 30 -20.85 16.65 -14.89
C ASN A 30 -21.14 16.87 -13.41
N TYR A 31 -20.93 15.86 -12.55
CA TYR A 31 -21.10 16.01 -11.09
C TYR A 31 -19.91 16.75 -10.46
N VAL A 32 -18.69 16.39 -10.87
CA VAL A 32 -17.42 16.93 -10.36
C VAL A 32 -16.67 17.59 -11.51
N LYS A 33 -16.19 18.82 -11.30
CA LYS A 33 -15.31 19.52 -12.27
C LYS A 33 -13.86 19.06 -12.17
N GLY A 34 -13.45 18.64 -10.98
CA GLY A 34 -12.10 18.16 -10.74
C GLY A 34 -11.78 17.97 -9.27
N TYR A 35 -10.64 17.37 -9.01
CA TYR A 35 -10.13 17.10 -7.68
C TYR A 35 -8.85 17.90 -7.42
N SER A 36 -8.64 18.30 -6.18
CA SER A 36 -7.45 19.02 -5.73
C SER A 36 -7.05 18.59 -4.33
N ASN A 37 -5.88 19.03 -3.86
CA ASN A 37 -5.35 18.73 -2.52
C ASN A 37 -5.32 17.23 -2.20
N CYS A 38 -4.97 16.40 -3.18
CA CYS A 38 -4.90 14.95 -3.01
C CYS A 38 -3.65 14.57 -2.20
N SER A 39 -3.83 13.74 -1.19
CA SER A 39 -2.78 13.20 -0.34
C SER A 39 -3.11 11.76 0.02
N VAL A 40 -2.18 10.84 -0.22
CA VAL A 40 -2.16 9.49 0.34
C VAL A 40 -0.79 9.22 0.92
N LYS A 41 -0.73 8.75 2.17
CA LYS A 41 0.51 8.54 2.92
C LYS A 41 0.43 7.28 3.74
N LEU A 42 1.49 6.48 3.71
CA LEU A 42 1.73 5.41 4.68
C LEU A 42 2.25 6.03 5.98
N LEU A 43 1.62 5.72 7.10
CA LEU A 43 2.02 6.15 8.43
C LEU A 43 2.97 5.12 9.07
N ASP A 44 3.60 5.48 10.18
CA ASP A 44 4.56 4.61 10.88
C ASP A 44 3.91 3.40 11.57
N ASP A 45 2.58 3.44 11.76
CA ASP A 45 1.79 2.31 12.28
C ASP A 45 1.24 1.41 11.15
N ASP A 46 1.77 1.55 9.93
CA ASP A 46 1.33 0.88 8.70
C ASP A 46 -0.10 1.21 8.24
N SER A 47 -0.79 2.15 8.90
CA SER A 47 -2.07 2.67 8.42
C SER A 47 -1.87 3.63 7.25
N VAL A 48 -2.90 3.79 6.42
CA VAL A 48 -2.85 4.66 5.23
C VAL A 48 -3.81 5.82 5.41
N GLU A 49 -3.27 7.04 5.48
CA GLU A 49 -4.05 8.26 5.55
C GLU A 49 -4.32 8.80 4.14
N VAL A 50 -5.59 9.08 3.86
CA VAL A 50 -6.06 9.57 2.57
C VAL A 50 -6.85 10.85 2.74
N SER A 51 -6.62 11.84 1.88
CA SER A 51 -7.47 13.03 1.77
C SER A 51 -7.49 13.61 0.37
N PHE A 52 -8.60 14.27 0.02
CA PHE A 52 -8.76 15.00 -1.23
C PHE A 52 -9.89 16.03 -1.13
N LEU A 53 -9.91 16.97 -2.07
CA LEU A 53 -11.00 17.92 -2.26
C LEU A 53 -11.67 17.66 -3.60
N ALA A 54 -12.95 17.30 -3.60
CA ALA A 54 -13.77 17.26 -4.81
C ALA A 54 -14.44 18.62 -5.03
N ASN A 55 -14.22 19.22 -6.21
CA ASN A 55 -14.84 20.49 -6.60
C ASN A 55 -16.06 20.18 -7.45
N LEU A 56 -17.25 20.44 -6.92
CA LEU A 56 -18.50 20.08 -7.59
C LEU A 56 -18.74 20.99 -8.79
N ALA A 57 -19.56 20.53 -9.73
CA ALA A 57 -20.02 21.38 -10.80
C ALA A 57 -20.91 22.53 -10.29
N ASP A 58 -20.97 23.60 -11.07
CA ASP A 58 -21.83 24.72 -10.72
C ASP A 58 -23.29 24.28 -10.77
N ASN A 59 -24.13 24.88 -9.92
CA ASN A 59 -25.57 24.73 -9.99
C ASN A 59 -26.08 23.28 -9.87
N MET A 60 -25.26 22.37 -9.33
CA MET A 60 -25.65 21.00 -8.96
C MET A 60 -26.82 20.98 -7.97
N SER A 61 -27.00 22.08 -7.25
CA SER A 61 -28.06 22.29 -6.28
C SER A 61 -28.38 23.79 -6.22
N GLU A 62 -28.98 24.32 -7.29
CA GLU A 62 -29.62 25.64 -7.16
C GLU A 62 -30.90 25.47 -6.34
N ARG A 63 -30.92 26.13 -5.17
CA ARG A 63 -32.13 26.39 -4.39
C ARG A 63 -33.27 26.83 -5.32
N ARG A 64 -34.34 26.03 -5.47
CA ARG A 64 -35.68 26.54 -5.85
C ARG A 64 -36.86 25.79 -5.24
N ARG A 65 -36.65 25.04 -4.15
CA ARG A 65 -37.73 24.73 -3.21
C ARG A 65 -37.14 24.83 -1.81
N LYS A 66 -37.71 25.69 -0.97
CA LYS A 66 -37.68 25.44 0.48
C LYS A 66 -38.33 24.06 0.70
N ASP A 67 -38.11 23.42 1.85
CA ASP A 67 -38.75 22.13 2.20
C ASP A 67 -40.31 22.20 2.15
N ASP A 68 -40.90 23.40 1.98
CA ASP A 68 -42.33 23.68 1.79
C ASP A 68 -42.79 23.87 0.32
N GLY A 69 -41.89 23.86 -0.66
CA GLY A 69 -42.22 23.90 -2.10
C GLY A 69 -42.24 25.28 -2.77
N GLU A 70 -41.87 26.37 -2.10
CA GLU A 70 -41.92 27.73 -2.68
C GLU A 70 -40.67 28.09 -3.54
N TYR A 71 -40.90 28.70 -4.72
CA TYR A 71 -39.87 29.15 -5.66
C TYR A 71 -39.27 30.51 -5.26
N ILE A 72 -37.95 30.67 -5.35
CA ILE A 72 -37.27 31.97 -5.25
C ILE A 72 -36.83 32.39 -6.66
N SER A 73 -37.34 33.52 -7.15
CA SER A 73 -36.91 34.11 -8.42
C SER A 73 -35.71 35.05 -8.17
N GLU A 74 -34.64 34.87 -8.95
CA GLU A 74 -33.62 35.90 -9.14
C GLU A 74 -33.43 36.15 -10.64
N HIS A 75 -33.29 37.42 -11.02
CA HIS A 75 -33.14 37.91 -12.39
C HIS A 75 -31.72 37.70 -12.94
N ASP A 76 -31.30 36.45 -13.13
CA ASP A 76 -30.02 36.16 -13.78
C ASP A 76 -30.22 35.08 -14.86
N ASN A 77 -30.47 35.52 -16.09
CA ASN A 77 -31.07 34.73 -17.18
C ASN A 77 -30.22 33.52 -17.64
N ASN A 78 -28.94 33.43 -17.28
CA ASN A 78 -28.05 32.35 -17.74
C ASN A 78 -27.96 31.16 -16.77
N LYS A 79 -28.35 31.31 -15.50
CA LYS A 79 -28.22 30.25 -14.49
C LYS A 79 -29.36 29.23 -14.53
N TYR A 80 -30.55 29.66 -14.96
CA TYR A 80 -31.74 28.82 -15.13
C TYR A 80 -31.56 27.69 -16.14
N ASP A 81 -30.74 27.90 -17.19
CA ASP A 81 -30.56 26.93 -18.26
C ASP A 81 -29.74 25.71 -17.81
N LEU A 82 -28.72 25.91 -16.97
CA LEU A 82 -27.78 24.85 -16.59
C LEU A 82 -28.41 23.83 -15.61
N HIS A 83 -29.19 24.27 -14.63
CA HIS A 83 -29.93 23.35 -13.74
C HIS A 83 -30.96 22.53 -14.54
N THR A 84 -31.64 23.17 -15.49
CA THR A 84 -32.59 22.49 -16.38
C THR A 84 -31.89 21.44 -17.24
N GLU A 85 -30.65 21.69 -17.65
CA GLU A 85 -29.82 20.71 -18.34
C GLU A 85 -29.45 19.51 -17.46
N HIS A 86 -28.98 19.75 -16.24
CA HIS A 86 -28.69 18.69 -15.27
C HIS A 86 -29.93 17.82 -15.01
N ALA A 87 -31.08 18.43 -14.71
CA ALA A 87 -32.33 17.72 -14.48
C ALA A 87 -32.79 16.89 -15.68
N ARG A 88 -32.65 17.41 -16.92
CA ARG A 88 -32.93 16.65 -18.15
C ARG A 88 -32.02 15.44 -18.31
N GLN A 89 -30.73 15.58 -18.01
CA GLN A 89 -29.78 14.48 -18.08
C GLN A 89 -30.04 13.43 -16.99
N TRP A 90 -30.38 13.86 -15.78
CA TRP A 90 -30.79 12.97 -14.70
C TRP A 90 -32.06 12.20 -15.03
N GLY A 91 -33.09 12.85 -15.60
CA GLY A 91 -34.31 12.18 -16.07
C GLY A 91 -34.04 11.09 -17.09
N LYS A 92 -33.13 11.35 -18.05
CA LYS A 92 -32.67 10.31 -18.99
C LYS A 92 -31.97 9.15 -18.29
N LEU A 93 -31.15 9.43 -17.27
CA LEU A 93 -30.41 8.39 -16.53
C LEU A 93 -31.35 7.49 -15.73
N ILE A 94 -32.30 8.06 -14.99
CA ILE A 94 -33.19 7.30 -14.11
C ILE A 94 -34.48 6.84 -14.81
N GLY A 95 -34.67 7.19 -16.08
CA GLY A 95 -35.86 6.83 -16.86
C GLY A 95 -37.12 7.62 -16.50
N GLU A 96 -36.96 8.82 -15.93
CA GLU A 96 -38.06 9.69 -15.52
C GLU A 96 -38.30 10.80 -16.58
N PRO A 97 -39.45 10.80 -17.28
CA PRO A 97 -39.75 11.81 -18.29
C PRO A 97 -40.14 13.17 -17.69
N ASN A 98 -40.65 13.21 -16.46
CA ASN A 98 -41.02 14.46 -15.81
C ASN A 98 -39.85 15.06 -15.03
N ILE A 99 -39.14 16.01 -15.63
CA ILE A 99 -37.97 16.66 -15.03
C ILE A 99 -38.32 17.55 -13.82
N GLU A 100 -39.59 17.96 -13.65
CA GLU A 100 -40.01 18.87 -12.57
C GLU A 100 -40.03 18.21 -11.17
N ASP A 101 -40.08 16.87 -11.16
CA ASP A 101 -40.10 16.07 -9.95
C ASP A 101 -38.69 15.60 -9.54
N ILE A 102 -37.68 15.82 -10.38
CA ILE A 102 -36.31 15.37 -10.17
C ILE A 102 -35.51 16.44 -9.44
N THR A 103 -35.05 16.13 -8.22
CA THR A 103 -34.21 17.05 -7.45
C THR A 103 -33.03 16.33 -6.80
N LEU A 104 -31.87 17.00 -6.74
CA LEU A 104 -30.74 16.55 -5.94
C LEU A 104 -30.95 16.94 -4.48
N LYS A 105 -30.89 15.96 -3.57
CA LYS A 105 -31.06 16.17 -2.13
C LYS A 105 -29.87 16.96 -1.59
N HIS A 106 -30.12 18.19 -1.17
CA HIS A 106 -29.06 19.14 -0.82
C HIS A 106 -28.29 18.75 0.44
N GLN A 107 -28.92 17.96 1.33
CA GLN A 107 -28.33 17.59 2.62
C GLN A 107 -27.67 16.21 2.63
N GLU A 108 -27.55 15.56 1.48
CA GLU A 108 -27.03 14.20 1.38
C GLU A 108 -25.90 14.12 0.34
N ALA A 109 -24.71 13.76 0.81
CA ALA A 109 -23.56 13.47 -0.03
C ALA A 109 -23.24 11.97 0.04
N LEU A 110 -22.68 11.45 -1.05
CA LEU A 110 -22.25 10.07 -1.19
C LEU A 110 -20.73 10.02 -1.42
N LEU A 111 -20.09 9.02 -0.82
CA LEU A 111 -18.71 8.63 -1.08
C LEU A 111 -18.65 7.15 -1.43
N SER A 112 -17.91 6.80 -2.49
CA SER A 112 -17.61 5.42 -2.84
C SER A 112 -16.10 5.24 -2.97
N LEU A 113 -15.55 4.30 -2.22
CA LEU A 113 -14.12 3.98 -2.15
C LEU A 113 -13.83 2.68 -2.90
N TYR A 114 -12.76 2.66 -3.70
CA TYR A 114 -12.33 1.57 -4.56
C TYR A 114 -10.90 1.20 -4.16
N PHE A 115 -10.67 -0.08 -3.85
CA PHE A 115 -9.35 -0.60 -3.52
C PHE A 115 -8.98 -1.68 -4.51
N TYR A 116 -7.68 -1.80 -4.77
CA TYR A 116 -7.14 -2.81 -5.69
C TYR A 116 -5.94 -3.49 -5.06
N ASP A 117 -5.81 -4.78 -5.34
CA ASP A 117 -4.69 -5.56 -4.88
C ASP A 117 -3.43 -5.31 -5.73
N SER A 118 -2.35 -6.02 -5.39
CA SER A 118 -1.09 -5.94 -6.14
C SER A 118 -1.10 -6.67 -7.49
N ASN A 119 -2.18 -7.34 -7.88
CA ASN A 119 -2.36 -7.95 -9.20
C ASN A 119 -3.29 -7.13 -10.12
N ASN A 120 -3.73 -5.96 -9.64
CA ASN A 120 -4.65 -5.03 -10.29
C ASN A 120 -6.13 -5.47 -10.27
N SER A 121 -6.51 -6.46 -9.47
CA SER A 121 -7.91 -6.83 -9.28
C SER A 121 -8.57 -5.99 -8.17
N PRO A 122 -9.88 -5.71 -8.27
CA PRO A 122 -10.60 -5.03 -7.19
C PRO A 122 -10.54 -5.84 -5.88
N ASP A 123 -10.11 -5.19 -4.79
CA ASP A 123 -10.14 -5.80 -3.47
C ASP A 123 -11.55 -5.66 -2.88
N THR A 124 -12.22 -6.80 -2.73
CA THR A 124 -13.58 -6.90 -2.21
C THR A 124 -13.63 -7.26 -0.73
N ASN A 125 -12.47 -7.50 -0.10
CA ASN A 125 -12.40 -7.88 1.31
C ASN A 125 -12.42 -6.67 2.24
N ILE A 126 -12.08 -5.49 1.73
CA ILE A 126 -12.05 -4.25 2.51
C ILE A 126 -13.47 -3.80 2.80
N GLN A 127 -13.79 -3.73 4.09
CA GLN A 127 -15.09 -3.30 4.60
C GLN A 127 -14.97 -1.94 5.27
N LEU A 128 -16.11 -1.32 5.57
CA LEU A 128 -16.10 -0.02 6.23
C LEU A 128 -15.43 -0.05 7.62
N ASN A 129 -15.48 -1.18 8.33
CA ASN A 129 -14.82 -1.35 9.63
C ASN A 129 -13.29 -1.34 9.54
N ASP A 130 -12.73 -1.54 8.35
CA ASP A 130 -11.30 -1.43 8.08
C ASP A 130 -10.87 0.02 7.85
N ILE A 131 -11.80 0.98 7.95
CA ILE A 131 -11.58 2.38 7.65
C ILE A 131 -12.05 3.23 8.84
N SER A 132 -11.12 3.95 9.46
CA SER A 132 -11.40 4.89 10.55
C SER A 132 -11.43 6.34 10.05
N ASP A 133 -11.96 7.22 10.90
CA ASP A 133 -11.88 8.68 10.72
C ASP A 133 -12.40 9.17 9.37
N ILE A 134 -13.39 8.46 8.81
CA ILE A 134 -14.01 8.85 7.55
C ILE A 134 -14.83 10.11 7.78
N LEU A 135 -14.39 11.19 7.14
CA LEU A 135 -15.02 12.49 7.24
C LEU A 135 -15.26 13.06 5.85
N LEU A 136 -16.44 13.61 5.64
CA LEU A 136 -16.77 14.49 4.52
C LEU A 136 -17.13 15.85 5.09
N ASN A 137 -16.39 16.90 4.73
CA ASN A 137 -16.56 18.24 5.29
C ASN A 137 -16.58 18.27 6.83
N LYS A 138 -15.73 17.43 7.46
CA LYS A 138 -15.64 17.21 8.92
C LYS A 138 -16.89 16.57 9.56
N THR A 139 -17.76 15.95 8.77
CA THR A 139 -18.92 15.19 9.27
C THR A 139 -18.71 13.69 9.05
N PRO A 140 -19.07 12.85 10.03
CA PRO A 140 -19.03 11.39 9.87
C PRO A 140 -20.23 10.87 9.05
N PRO A 141 -20.20 9.58 8.63
CA PRO A 141 -21.30 8.97 7.90
C PRO A 141 -22.63 8.94 8.69
N ILE A 142 -23.76 9.12 8.00
CA ILE A 142 -25.11 8.86 8.55
C ILE A 142 -25.47 7.41 8.24
N ASN A 143 -25.65 6.57 9.27
CA ASN A 143 -26.07 5.16 9.12
C ASN A 143 -25.18 4.36 8.16
N SER A 144 -24.01 3.98 8.65
CA SER A 144 -23.10 3.10 7.92
C SER A 144 -23.61 1.66 7.89
N ASN A 145 -23.95 1.17 6.69
CA ASN A 145 -23.81 -0.26 6.42
C ASN A 145 -22.30 -0.59 6.35
N ASN A 146 -21.91 -1.86 6.44
CA ASN A 146 -20.49 -2.24 6.31
C ASN A 146 -19.90 -2.02 4.89
N SER A 147 -20.63 -1.36 3.99
CA SER A 147 -20.22 -1.12 2.61
C SER A 147 -19.34 0.11 2.49
N ILE A 148 -18.23 -0.03 1.76
CA ILE A 148 -17.38 1.09 1.32
C ILE A 148 -17.91 1.81 0.08
N ARG A 149 -19.08 1.37 -0.43
CA ARG A 149 -19.82 1.95 -1.55
C ARG A 149 -21.03 2.73 -1.04
N ASN A 150 -21.25 3.91 -1.62
CA ASN A 150 -22.39 4.79 -1.34
C ASN A 150 -22.52 5.16 0.14
N ILE A 151 -21.39 5.44 0.80
CA ILE A 151 -21.35 5.91 2.18
C ILE A 151 -22.04 7.28 2.23
N LYS A 152 -23.11 7.38 3.03
CA LYS A 152 -23.96 8.58 3.12
C LYS A 152 -23.44 9.55 4.16
N PHE A 153 -23.47 10.85 3.86
CA PHE A 153 -23.07 11.92 4.78
C PHE A 153 -24.12 13.00 4.86
N LYS A 154 -24.27 13.61 6.04
CA LYS A 154 -25.04 14.84 6.19
C LYS A 154 -24.18 15.97 5.65
N ASN A 155 -24.63 16.61 4.59
CA ASN A 155 -23.86 17.69 3.99
C ASN A 155 -24.58 19.02 4.10
N ILE A 156 -23.81 20.08 4.28
CA ILE A 156 -24.30 21.47 4.38
C ILE A 156 -23.59 22.36 3.34
N ASN A 157 -22.50 21.88 2.72
CA ASN A 157 -21.70 22.63 1.76
C ASN A 157 -21.85 22.06 0.34
N LEU A 158 -22.36 22.87 -0.58
CA LEU A 158 -22.74 22.47 -1.93
C LEU A 158 -21.68 22.78 -3.00
N ILE A 159 -20.51 23.28 -2.60
CA ILE A 159 -19.47 23.74 -3.54
C ILE A 159 -18.34 22.73 -3.63
N ASN A 160 -17.94 22.16 -2.50
CA ASN A 160 -16.84 21.20 -2.44
C ASN A 160 -17.03 20.17 -1.32
N TYR A 161 -16.47 18.99 -1.56
CA TYR A 161 -16.38 17.92 -0.57
C TYR A 161 -14.92 17.70 -0.20
N ARG A 162 -14.57 18.06 1.03
CA ARG A 162 -13.29 17.70 1.64
C ARG A 162 -13.43 16.33 2.28
N VAL A 163 -12.79 15.34 1.68
CA VAL A 163 -12.83 13.96 2.15
C VAL A 163 -11.51 13.63 2.83
N SER A 164 -11.58 12.93 3.97
CA SER A 164 -10.44 12.31 4.63
C SER A 164 -10.84 11.00 5.28
N PHE A 165 -9.93 10.04 5.33
CA PHE A 165 -10.10 8.78 6.06
C PHE A 165 -8.76 8.11 6.30
N ARG A 166 -8.74 7.12 7.18
CA ARG A 166 -7.58 6.27 7.43
C ARG A 166 -7.97 4.81 7.21
N VAL A 167 -7.13 4.07 6.48
CA VAL A 167 -7.30 2.62 6.30
C VAL A 167 -6.43 1.91 7.31
N SER A 168 -7.02 0.92 7.98
CA SER A 168 -6.37 0.14 9.03
C SER A 168 -5.06 -0.50 8.55
N PRO A 169 -4.08 -0.67 9.46
CA PRO A 169 -2.85 -1.40 9.19
C PRO A 169 -3.13 -2.80 8.63
N HIS A 170 -2.25 -3.26 7.73
CA HIS A 170 -2.22 -4.63 7.19
C HIS A 170 -3.42 -5.08 6.34
N VAL A 171 -4.48 -4.27 6.20
CA VAL A 171 -5.61 -4.58 5.31
C VAL A 171 -5.19 -4.41 3.84
N LEU A 172 -4.31 -3.45 3.57
CA LEU A 172 -3.80 -3.17 2.23
C LEU A 172 -2.52 -3.95 1.94
N LYS A 173 -2.54 -4.72 0.86
CA LYS A 173 -1.32 -5.33 0.27
C LYS A 173 -0.60 -4.41 -0.70
N SER A 174 -1.35 -3.45 -1.26
CA SER A 174 -0.87 -2.42 -2.16
C SER A 174 -1.73 -1.18 -1.94
N ILE A 175 -1.15 0.01 -2.02
CA ILE A 175 -1.89 1.26 -1.90
C ILE A 175 -2.30 1.70 -3.31
N ARG A 176 -3.44 1.18 -3.75
CA ARG A 176 -4.11 1.54 -5.01
C ARG A 176 -5.54 1.91 -4.70
N ILE A 177 -5.77 3.21 -4.54
CA ILE A 177 -7.04 3.75 -4.03
C ILE A 177 -7.66 4.64 -5.09
N GLY A 178 -8.90 4.33 -5.45
CA GLY A 178 -9.79 5.20 -6.20
C GLY A 178 -10.94 5.66 -5.32
N ALA A 179 -11.47 6.85 -5.57
CA ALA A 179 -12.66 7.34 -4.90
C ALA A 179 -13.54 8.12 -5.89
N THR A 180 -14.84 8.11 -5.66
CA THR A 180 -15.76 9.04 -6.33
C THR A 180 -16.77 9.56 -5.32
N VAL A 181 -17.27 10.76 -5.59
CA VAL A 181 -18.29 11.42 -4.78
C VAL A 181 -19.59 11.58 -5.57
N GLY A 182 -20.67 11.82 -4.84
CA GLY A 182 -21.99 11.94 -5.41
C GLY A 182 -23.01 12.49 -4.44
N GLY A 183 -24.28 12.33 -4.79
CA GLY A 183 -25.42 12.69 -3.95
C GLY A 183 -26.62 11.81 -4.27
N THR A 184 -27.76 12.14 -3.69
CA THR A 184 -28.99 11.35 -3.87
C THR A 184 -30.00 12.17 -4.64
N LEU A 185 -30.45 11.66 -5.80
CA LEU A 185 -31.59 12.20 -6.52
C LEU A 185 -32.88 11.72 -5.88
N THR A 186 -33.90 12.55 -5.93
CA THR A 186 -35.27 12.19 -5.56
C THR A 186 -36.18 12.45 -6.76
N SER A 187 -37.01 11.47 -7.10
CA SER A 187 -38.13 11.59 -8.05
C SER A 187 -39.30 10.79 -7.51
N ASN A 188 -40.50 11.36 -7.48
CA ASN A 188 -41.72 10.64 -7.07
C ASN A 188 -41.58 9.90 -5.71
N LYS A 189 -40.88 10.50 -4.75
CA LYS A 189 -40.52 9.96 -3.42
C LYS A 189 -39.56 8.76 -3.43
N GLN A 190 -39.03 8.36 -4.58
CA GLN A 190 -37.98 7.37 -4.72
C GLN A 190 -36.60 8.04 -4.71
N GLU A 191 -35.64 7.41 -4.03
CA GLU A 191 -34.26 7.86 -3.95
C GLU A 191 -33.38 7.08 -4.95
N TYR A 192 -32.52 7.80 -5.68
CA TYR A 192 -31.58 7.23 -6.64
C TYR A 192 -30.16 7.72 -6.32
N PRO A 193 -29.22 6.82 -5.96
CA PRO A 193 -27.83 7.19 -5.77
C PRO A 193 -27.21 7.67 -7.09
N LEU A 194 -26.59 8.84 -7.08
CA LEU A 194 -25.93 9.45 -8.24
C LEU A 194 -24.46 9.71 -7.89
N LEU A 195 -23.53 9.04 -8.56
CA LEU A 195 -22.09 9.21 -8.40
C LEU A 195 -21.48 9.92 -9.62
N SER A 196 -20.33 10.56 -9.43
CA SER A 196 -19.55 11.08 -10.55
C SER A 196 -18.91 9.95 -11.36
N THR A 197 -18.93 10.03 -12.70
CA THR A 197 -18.05 9.18 -13.56
C THR A 197 -16.59 9.61 -13.44
N ILE A 198 -16.33 10.85 -13.04
CA ILE A 198 -14.99 11.38 -12.80
C ILE A 198 -14.66 11.14 -11.33
N GLY A 199 -13.87 10.11 -11.08
CA GLY A 199 -13.28 9.81 -9.78
C GLY A 199 -11.86 10.37 -9.64
N VAL A 200 -11.29 10.14 -8.46
CA VAL A 200 -9.92 10.50 -8.10
C VAL A 200 -9.12 9.27 -7.74
N SER A 201 -7.88 9.24 -8.22
CA SER A 201 -6.81 8.36 -7.75
C SER A 201 -5.61 9.21 -7.32
N PHE A 202 -4.55 8.55 -6.90
CA PHE A 202 -3.33 9.22 -6.42
C PHE A 202 -2.16 8.83 -7.31
N ASN A 203 -1.29 9.80 -7.59
CA ASN A 203 -0.05 9.53 -8.31
C ASN A 203 0.92 8.69 -7.45
N PRO A 204 2.00 8.13 -8.04
CA PRO A 204 2.95 7.30 -7.28
C PRO A 204 3.68 8.00 -6.13
N SER A 205 3.72 9.34 -6.08
CA SER A 205 4.27 10.10 -4.94
C SER A 205 3.23 10.43 -3.87
N GLY A 206 1.96 10.12 -4.11
CA GLY A 206 0.85 10.28 -3.18
C GLY A 206 0.35 11.71 -2.98
N ASN A 207 0.89 12.71 -3.69
CA ASN A 207 0.56 14.13 -3.50
C ASN A 207 -0.15 14.78 -4.70
N GLY A 208 -0.44 14.00 -5.74
CA GLY A 208 -1.12 14.47 -6.95
C GLY A 208 -2.43 13.73 -7.19
N CYS A 209 -3.42 14.44 -7.73
CA CYS A 209 -4.69 13.87 -8.14
C CYS A 209 -4.55 13.21 -9.53
N GLY A 210 -4.85 11.92 -9.61
CA GLY A 210 -5.02 11.19 -10.86
C GLY A 210 -6.51 11.06 -11.22
N PHE A 211 -6.81 10.93 -12.51
CA PHE A 211 -8.14 10.53 -12.96
C PHE A 211 -8.41 9.09 -12.53
N PHE A 212 -9.66 8.78 -12.19
CA PHE A 212 -10.10 7.42 -11.92
C PHE A 212 -11.49 7.21 -12.49
N ASP A 213 -11.67 6.18 -13.31
CA ASP A 213 -12.98 5.76 -13.80
C ASP A 213 -13.52 4.65 -12.90
N PRO A 214 -14.53 4.93 -12.05
CA PRO A 214 -15.12 3.96 -11.13
C PRO A 214 -15.84 2.80 -11.83
N GLN A 215 -16.14 2.93 -13.12
CA GLN A 215 -16.84 1.91 -13.91
C GLN A 215 -15.90 1.02 -14.72
N SER A 216 -14.66 1.46 -14.97
CA SER A 216 -13.70 0.74 -15.82
C SER A 216 -13.20 -0.58 -15.21
N GLY A 217 -13.21 -0.71 -13.88
CA GLY A 217 -12.57 -1.82 -13.19
C GLY A 217 -11.03 -1.83 -13.30
N ILE A 218 -10.42 -0.79 -13.86
CA ILE A 218 -8.96 -0.68 -14.03
C ILE A 218 -8.33 -0.12 -12.76
N ALA A 219 -7.32 -0.80 -12.23
CA ALA A 219 -6.60 -0.34 -11.05
C ALA A 219 -5.82 0.96 -11.34
N PRO A 220 -5.86 1.95 -10.44
CA PRO A 220 -5.01 3.12 -10.55
C PRO A 220 -3.53 2.75 -10.29
N PRO A 221 -2.58 3.66 -10.62
CA PRO A 221 -1.19 3.50 -10.23
C PRO A 221 -1.04 3.25 -8.72
N ALA A 222 -0.09 2.40 -8.34
CA ALA A 222 0.25 2.21 -6.93
C ALA A 222 1.02 3.41 -6.39
N LEU A 223 0.79 3.72 -5.11
CA LEU A 223 1.72 4.53 -4.34
C LEU A 223 3.09 3.83 -4.30
N LYS A 224 4.15 4.58 -4.61
CA LYS A 224 5.51 4.11 -4.39
C LYS A 224 5.82 4.20 -2.90
N VAL A 225 6.07 3.05 -2.29
CA VAL A 225 6.49 2.94 -0.89
C VAL A 225 7.92 2.47 -0.88
N ASP A 226 8.82 3.32 -0.38
CA ASP A 226 10.21 2.92 -0.17
C ASP A 226 10.29 2.14 1.16
N PRO A 227 10.77 0.89 1.16
CA PRO A 227 10.86 0.11 2.38
C PRO A 227 11.85 0.73 3.37
N LYS A 228 11.43 0.87 4.62
CA LYS A 228 12.33 1.20 5.73
C LYS A 228 12.98 -0.08 6.22
N PHE A 229 14.30 -0.16 6.15
CA PHE A 229 15.07 -1.31 6.61
C PHE A 229 15.58 -1.10 8.04
N SER A 230 15.51 -2.16 8.85
CA SER A 230 16.14 -2.24 10.17
C SER A 230 16.97 -3.52 10.29
N LEU A 231 18.18 -3.41 10.82
CA LEU A 231 19.06 -4.55 11.09
C LEU A 231 18.75 -5.16 12.46
N ALA A 232 18.54 -6.48 12.53
CA ALA A 232 18.18 -7.15 13.78
C ALA A 232 19.38 -7.74 14.56
N SER A 233 20.53 -8.01 13.93
CA SER A 233 21.73 -8.53 14.59
C SER A 233 22.98 -7.80 14.09
N ALA A 234 23.91 -7.49 15.00
CA ALA A 234 24.97 -6.51 14.75
C ALA A 234 26.38 -6.91 15.22
N ILE A 235 26.60 -8.12 15.77
CA ILE A 235 27.92 -8.52 16.25
C ILE A 235 28.22 -9.99 15.92
N TRP A 236 29.27 -10.22 15.14
CA TRP A 236 29.78 -11.55 14.83
C TRP A 236 31.06 -11.84 15.58
N GLN A 237 30.96 -12.66 16.63
CA GLN A 237 32.13 -13.11 17.38
C GLN A 237 32.64 -14.44 16.82
N LEU A 238 33.88 -14.41 16.33
CA LEU A 238 34.61 -15.60 15.90
C LEU A 238 35.13 -16.38 17.13
N LYS A 239 35.18 -17.71 17.02
CA LYS A 239 35.94 -18.56 17.94
C LYS A 239 37.43 -18.27 17.81
N PRO A 240 38.24 -18.53 18.86
CA PRO A 240 39.69 -18.47 18.74
C PRO A 240 40.18 -19.30 17.56
N VAL A 241 41.08 -18.71 16.78
CA VAL A 241 41.72 -19.35 15.62
C VAL A 241 43.15 -19.66 16.01
N ASP A 242 43.58 -20.90 15.77
CA ASP A 242 44.96 -21.31 15.94
C ASP A 242 45.84 -20.61 14.90
N LEU A 243 46.87 -19.90 15.37
CA LEU A 243 47.74 -19.09 14.52
C LEU A 243 48.55 -19.97 13.56
N ASP A 244 49.12 -21.07 14.04
CA ASP A 244 49.92 -21.98 13.22
C ASP A 244 49.04 -22.58 12.13
N HIS A 245 47.80 -22.98 12.48
CA HIS A 245 46.83 -23.48 11.51
C HIS A 245 46.45 -22.43 10.45
N LEU A 246 46.32 -21.16 10.83
CA LEU A 246 46.07 -20.06 9.88
C LEU A 246 47.27 -19.82 8.96
N LEU A 247 48.50 -19.86 9.50
CA LEU A 247 49.72 -19.62 8.74
C LEU A 247 50.03 -20.76 7.75
N ASP A 248 49.81 -22.01 8.17
CA ASP A 248 50.14 -23.21 7.40
C ASP A 248 49.09 -23.54 6.33
N ASN A 249 47.82 -23.23 6.59
CA ASN A 249 46.70 -23.66 5.74
C ASN A 249 46.06 -22.53 4.93
N THR A 250 46.66 -21.34 4.92
CA THR A 250 46.16 -20.25 4.06
C THR A 250 47.16 -19.78 3.01
N SER A 251 46.68 -19.75 1.77
CA SER A 251 47.25 -19.06 0.63
C SER A 251 46.22 -18.06 0.10
N GLU A 252 46.61 -17.16 -0.81
CA GLU A 252 45.69 -16.15 -1.38
C GLU A 252 44.36 -16.79 -1.87
N ASP A 253 44.41 -18.00 -2.44
CA ASP A 253 43.23 -18.71 -2.96
C ASP A 253 42.55 -19.70 -1.99
N LYS A 254 43.17 -20.03 -0.84
CA LYS A 254 42.63 -21.01 0.12
C LYS A 254 42.54 -20.39 1.50
N GLY A 255 41.39 -19.80 1.82
CA GLY A 255 41.12 -19.22 3.13
C GLY A 255 40.69 -20.27 4.17
N LEU A 256 41.07 -20.04 5.43
CA LEU A 256 40.68 -20.85 6.58
C LEU A 256 39.27 -20.46 7.03
N HIS A 257 38.36 -21.43 7.14
CA HIS A 257 37.02 -21.16 7.64
C HIS A 257 37.05 -20.81 9.15
N ALA A 258 36.61 -19.61 9.50
CA ALA A 258 36.46 -19.19 10.88
C ALA A 258 35.06 -19.51 11.40
N LEU A 259 35.02 -20.21 12.54
CA LEU A 259 33.78 -20.60 13.19
C LEU A 259 33.24 -19.46 14.07
N LEU A 260 31.94 -19.25 14.07
CA LEU A 260 31.26 -18.33 14.98
C LEU A 260 31.01 -18.98 16.35
N VAL A 261 31.01 -18.19 17.42
CA VAL A 261 30.68 -18.66 18.78
C VAL A 261 29.24 -19.17 18.85
N ASN A 262 28.29 -18.42 18.26
CA ASN A 262 26.87 -18.80 18.18
C ASN A 262 26.33 -18.54 16.76
N PRO A 263 26.49 -19.47 15.81
CA PRO A 263 26.13 -19.24 14.42
C PRO A 263 24.62 -19.00 14.20
N GLN A 264 23.74 -19.65 14.98
CA GLN A 264 22.28 -19.49 14.82
C GLN A 264 21.78 -18.15 15.35
N ALA A 265 22.37 -17.61 16.42
CA ALA A 265 21.98 -16.29 16.94
C ALA A 265 22.63 -15.12 16.18
N ASN A 266 23.59 -15.40 15.29
CA ASN A 266 24.42 -14.42 14.62
C ASN A 266 24.11 -14.29 13.13
N GLU A 267 22.88 -14.60 12.72
CA GLU A 267 22.44 -14.37 11.34
C GLU A 267 22.42 -12.88 11.00
N PHE A 268 22.81 -12.54 9.77
CA PHE A 268 22.54 -11.22 9.21
C PHE A 268 21.05 -11.14 8.90
N CYS A 269 20.27 -10.38 9.66
CA CYS A 269 18.83 -10.27 9.45
C CYS A 269 18.43 -8.82 9.14
N ILE A 270 17.77 -8.60 8.00
CA ILE A 270 17.12 -7.34 7.68
C ILE A 270 15.61 -7.50 7.87
N SER A 271 15.01 -6.55 8.56
CA SER A 271 13.55 -6.44 8.68
C SER A 271 13.08 -5.21 7.91
N TYR A 272 11.95 -5.32 7.23
CA TYR A 272 11.43 -4.26 6.37
C TYR A 272 9.92 -4.40 6.19
N HIS A 273 9.27 -3.31 5.82
CA HIS A 273 7.87 -3.36 5.42
C HIS A 273 7.76 -3.88 3.97
N ALA A 274 7.00 -4.95 3.76
CA ALA A 274 6.87 -5.63 2.47
C ALA A 274 6.18 -4.79 1.39
N MET A 275 5.32 -3.85 1.80
CA MET A 275 4.60 -2.99 0.89
C MET A 275 5.57 -2.15 0.05
N GLY A 276 5.50 -2.29 -1.28
CA GLY A 276 6.38 -1.60 -2.21
C GLY A 276 7.59 -2.43 -2.70
N THR A 277 7.82 -3.62 -2.14
CA THR A 277 8.96 -4.47 -2.51
C THR A 277 8.71 -5.40 -3.70
N LYS A 278 7.44 -5.70 -4.03
CA LYS A 278 7.03 -6.74 -4.98
C LYS A 278 7.69 -6.65 -6.36
N ASP A 279 7.79 -5.43 -6.90
CA ASP A 279 8.28 -5.18 -8.26
C ASP A 279 9.69 -4.56 -8.27
N THR A 280 10.37 -4.55 -7.11
CA THR A 280 11.71 -4.00 -6.96
C THR A 280 12.67 -5.07 -6.48
N ARG A 281 13.80 -5.21 -7.16
CA ARG A 281 14.93 -6.03 -6.68
C ARG A 281 15.94 -5.15 -5.98
N TYR A 282 16.68 -5.71 -5.03
CA TYR A 282 17.59 -4.96 -4.18
C TYR A 282 18.98 -5.59 -4.22
N MET A 283 20.01 -4.76 -4.25
CA MET A 283 21.40 -5.17 -4.09
C MET A 283 21.84 -4.88 -2.66
N ILE A 284 22.50 -5.83 -2.02
CA ILE A 284 23.10 -5.66 -0.69
C ILE A 284 24.62 -5.64 -0.86
N ASN A 285 25.21 -4.49 -0.58
CA ASN A 285 26.66 -4.30 -0.57
C ASN A 285 27.15 -4.02 0.86
N ALA A 286 28.45 -4.17 1.08
CA ALA A 286 29.08 -3.79 2.32
C ALA A 286 30.39 -3.03 2.07
N SER A 287 30.65 -2.02 2.90
CA SER A 287 31.97 -1.42 3.09
C SER A 287 32.47 -1.73 4.50
N ASN A 288 33.75 -1.53 4.76
CA ASN A 288 34.33 -1.77 6.07
C ASN A 288 35.15 -0.59 6.59
N SER A 289 35.34 -0.51 7.91
CA SER A 289 36.12 0.55 8.56
C SER A 289 37.59 0.55 8.15
N HIS A 290 38.13 -0.63 7.83
CA HIS A 290 39.55 -0.79 7.56
C HIS A 290 39.88 -0.86 6.07
N GLY A 291 38.93 -0.69 5.15
CA GLY A 291 39.16 -0.84 3.71
C GLY A 291 39.50 -2.26 3.26
N LEU A 292 39.73 -2.41 1.96
CA LEU A 292 40.00 -3.70 1.31
C LEU A 292 41.49 -4.04 1.25
N SER A 293 41.80 -5.30 0.96
CA SER A 293 43.11 -5.79 0.55
C SER A 293 43.60 -5.10 -0.73
N ALA A 294 44.90 -5.23 -1.04
CA ALA A 294 45.52 -4.52 -2.17
C ALA A 294 44.94 -4.91 -3.55
N ASP A 295 44.42 -6.13 -3.68
CA ASP A 295 43.72 -6.67 -4.85
C ASP A 295 42.21 -6.34 -4.85
N ASN A 296 41.71 -5.65 -3.82
CA ASN A 296 40.30 -5.34 -3.57
C ASN A 296 39.36 -6.55 -3.43
N GLN A 297 39.89 -7.75 -3.18
CA GLN A 297 39.08 -8.96 -3.10
C GLN A 297 38.61 -9.32 -1.70
N GLN A 298 39.24 -8.75 -0.66
CA GLN A 298 39.05 -9.16 0.73
C GLN A 298 38.91 -7.94 1.64
N PHE A 299 38.12 -8.06 2.71
CA PHE A 299 38.09 -7.08 3.79
C PHE A 299 39.28 -7.29 4.75
N ARG A 300 39.49 -6.36 5.68
CA ARG A 300 40.63 -6.36 6.61
C ARG A 300 40.19 -6.33 8.07
N LEU A 301 40.59 -7.36 8.81
CA LEU A 301 40.61 -7.35 10.26
C LEU A 301 41.94 -6.76 10.73
N ILE A 302 41.89 -5.75 11.60
CA ILE A 302 43.08 -5.09 12.14
C ILE A 302 43.16 -5.35 13.64
N GLU A 303 44.36 -5.71 14.10
CA GLU A 303 44.66 -5.87 15.52
C GLU A 303 44.58 -4.52 16.26
N LYS A 304 44.25 -4.51 17.55
CA LYS A 304 44.19 -3.28 18.36
C LYS A 304 45.45 -2.38 18.24
N SER A 305 46.63 -2.96 18.00
CA SER A 305 47.89 -2.23 17.81
C SER A 305 48.02 -1.51 16.46
N GLY A 306 47.18 -1.87 15.48
CA GLY A 306 47.22 -1.40 14.10
C GLY A 306 48.30 -2.06 13.22
N LYS A 307 49.19 -2.88 13.79
CA LYS A 307 50.37 -3.42 13.09
C LYS A 307 50.08 -4.70 12.31
N ASN A 308 49.19 -5.52 12.86
CA ASN A 308 48.95 -6.86 12.36
C ASN A 308 47.58 -6.92 11.65
N ILE A 309 47.55 -7.58 10.50
CA ILE A 309 46.38 -7.63 9.62
C ILE A 309 46.04 -9.09 9.27
N ILE A 310 44.75 -9.40 9.26
CA ILE A 310 44.19 -10.62 8.68
C ILE A 310 43.17 -10.21 7.63
N ASN A 311 43.29 -10.71 6.41
CA ASN A 311 42.27 -10.47 5.40
C ASN A 311 41.12 -11.47 5.57
N TYR A 312 39.91 -11.09 5.16
CA TYR A 312 38.77 -12.00 5.21
C TYR A 312 37.78 -11.82 4.07
N HIS A 313 37.13 -12.92 3.72
CA HIS A 313 36.00 -12.97 2.81
C HIS A 313 34.74 -13.35 3.59
N LEU A 314 33.62 -12.70 3.25
CA LEU A 314 32.32 -12.96 3.85
C LEU A 314 31.36 -13.49 2.79
N GLU A 315 30.82 -14.67 3.02
CA GLU A 315 29.69 -15.21 2.27
C GLU A 315 28.45 -15.22 3.17
N LEU A 316 27.35 -14.67 2.67
CA LEU A 316 26.06 -14.65 3.36
C LEU A 316 25.15 -15.66 2.69
N GLU A 317 24.88 -16.78 3.37
CA GLU A 317 24.08 -17.87 2.83
C GLU A 317 22.60 -17.73 3.18
N GLY A 318 21.74 -17.71 2.15
CA GLY A 318 20.30 -17.63 2.34
C GLY A 318 19.64 -19.02 2.32
N GLY A 319 18.54 -19.19 3.07
CA GLY A 319 17.77 -20.45 3.14
C GLY A 319 17.15 -20.93 1.82
N GLY A 320 17.23 -20.15 0.73
CA GLY A 320 16.80 -20.52 -0.62
C GLY A 320 17.94 -20.99 -1.55
N GLY A 321 19.12 -21.29 -0.99
CA GLY A 321 20.30 -21.72 -1.74
C GLY A 321 21.02 -20.57 -2.47
N THR A 322 21.82 -20.90 -3.48
CA THR A 322 22.72 -19.96 -4.17
C THR A 322 22.02 -18.74 -4.78
N LYS A 323 20.70 -18.78 -5.00
CA LYS A 323 19.92 -17.64 -5.51
C LYS A 323 19.81 -16.48 -4.52
N LEU A 324 19.81 -16.76 -3.21
CA LEU A 324 19.75 -15.73 -2.18
C LEU A 324 21.09 -15.50 -1.49
N SER A 325 22.07 -16.37 -1.72
CA SER A 325 23.43 -16.16 -1.22
C SER A 325 24.18 -15.10 -2.02
N PHE A 326 25.06 -14.38 -1.33
CA PHE A 326 25.97 -13.40 -1.92
C PHE A 326 27.30 -13.32 -1.15
N SER A 327 28.31 -12.77 -1.83
CA SER A 327 29.71 -12.78 -1.39
C SER A 327 30.24 -11.35 -1.36
N LEU A 328 30.88 -10.94 -0.29
CA LEU A 328 31.33 -9.57 -0.10
C LEU A 328 32.86 -9.54 -0.03
N PRO A 329 33.52 -8.55 -0.68
CA PRO A 329 32.94 -7.29 -1.21
C PRO A 329 32.43 -7.34 -2.66
N GLU A 330 32.73 -8.38 -3.45
CA GLU A 330 32.63 -8.31 -4.92
C GLU A 330 31.21 -8.42 -5.50
N ASN A 331 30.25 -9.00 -4.78
CA ASN A 331 28.99 -9.41 -5.39
C ASN A 331 28.01 -8.24 -5.61
N LYS A 332 27.60 -8.04 -6.87
CA LYS A 332 26.62 -7.02 -7.31
C LYS A 332 25.26 -7.61 -7.68
N LYS A 333 24.83 -8.64 -6.96
CA LYS A 333 23.61 -9.38 -7.29
C LYS A 333 22.38 -8.71 -6.70
N PHE A 334 21.37 -8.54 -7.54
CA PHE A 334 20.04 -8.11 -7.13
C PHE A 334 19.21 -9.31 -6.67
N ILE A 335 18.65 -9.24 -5.47
CA ILE A 335 17.73 -10.22 -4.89
C ILE A 335 16.31 -9.67 -4.84
N GLN A 336 15.32 -10.56 -4.91
CA GLN A 336 13.94 -10.20 -4.63
C GLN A 336 13.72 -10.34 -3.13
N LEU A 337 13.19 -9.30 -2.50
CA LEU A 337 12.76 -9.36 -1.11
C LEU A 337 11.48 -10.18 -1.00
N ARG A 338 11.29 -10.83 0.15
CA ARG A 338 10.09 -11.59 0.48
C ARG A 338 8.92 -10.61 0.64
N ASP A 339 7.79 -10.99 0.06
CA ASP A 339 6.52 -10.29 0.21
C ASP A 339 5.43 -11.34 0.45
N THR A 340 4.98 -11.53 1.70
CA THR A 340 3.84 -12.41 2.00
C THR A 340 2.49 -11.70 1.88
N GLY A 341 2.47 -10.48 1.32
CA GLY A 341 1.24 -9.73 1.04
C GLY A 341 0.91 -8.69 2.10
N GLY A 342 1.91 -7.95 2.59
CA GLY A 342 1.76 -6.80 3.50
C GLY A 342 2.37 -7.01 4.90
N GLY A 343 2.72 -5.91 5.57
CA GLY A 343 3.28 -5.90 6.92
C GLY A 343 4.80 -6.03 6.99
N MET A 344 5.30 -6.28 8.20
CA MET A 344 6.72 -6.42 8.49
C MET A 344 7.23 -7.82 8.13
N GLU A 345 8.28 -7.86 7.31
CA GLU A 345 8.99 -9.05 6.89
C GLU A 345 10.40 -9.07 7.44
N GLN A 346 10.97 -10.27 7.51
CA GLN A 346 12.37 -10.47 7.85
C GLN A 346 13.02 -11.49 6.93
N MET A 347 14.22 -11.16 6.47
CA MET A 347 15.11 -12.08 5.77
C MET A 347 16.43 -12.19 6.50
N CYS A 348 16.90 -13.41 6.66
CA CYS A 348 18.12 -13.74 7.38
C CYS A 348 19.09 -14.53 6.51
N TRP A 349 20.38 -14.29 6.70
CA TRP A 349 21.47 -15.01 6.06
C TRP A 349 22.49 -15.48 7.10
N SER A 350 22.97 -16.71 6.95
CA SER A 350 24.02 -17.27 7.80
C SER A 350 25.40 -16.81 7.29
N PRO A 351 26.20 -16.12 8.12
CA PRO A 351 27.53 -15.67 7.70
C PRO A 351 28.57 -16.81 7.72
N LYS A 352 29.30 -16.93 6.63
CA LYS A 352 30.49 -17.78 6.48
C LYS A 352 31.71 -16.91 6.24
N ILE A 353 32.63 -16.96 7.20
CA ILE A 353 33.84 -16.14 7.18
C ILE A 353 35.03 -17.03 6.85
N ARG A 354 35.85 -16.59 5.89
CA ARG A 354 37.14 -17.22 5.56
C ARG A 354 38.24 -16.20 5.81
N LEU A 355 39.25 -16.61 6.58
CA LEU A 355 40.42 -15.80 6.92
C LEU A 355 41.59 -16.15 6.00
N TYR A 356 42.39 -15.15 5.70
CA TYR A 356 43.57 -15.24 4.86
C TYR A 356 44.72 -14.53 5.56
N ARG A 357 45.84 -15.23 5.72
CA ARG A 357 47.04 -14.63 6.31
C ARG A 357 47.58 -13.50 5.44
N THR A 358 48.28 -12.59 6.09
CA THR A 358 49.11 -11.56 5.47
C THR A 358 50.54 -11.69 5.99
N ALA A 359 51.47 -10.90 5.45
CA ALA A 359 52.84 -10.85 5.95
C ALA A 359 52.96 -10.35 7.41
N THR A 360 51.92 -9.70 7.95
CA THR A 360 51.90 -9.16 9.32
C THR A 360 50.93 -9.91 10.24
N THR A 361 50.41 -11.06 9.84
CA THR A 361 49.55 -11.88 10.72
C THR A 361 50.36 -12.41 11.91
N ASP A 362 49.85 -12.19 13.13
CA ASP A 362 50.46 -12.64 14.39
C ASP A 362 49.35 -12.89 15.44
N LYS A 363 49.70 -13.30 16.65
CA LYS A 363 48.77 -13.44 17.77
C LYS A 363 48.19 -12.07 18.16
N GLY A 364 46.89 -12.03 18.46
CA GLY A 364 46.26 -10.81 18.94
C GLY A 364 44.74 -10.84 18.90
N HIS A 365 44.14 -9.70 19.21
CA HIS A 365 42.70 -9.46 19.10
C HIS A 365 42.41 -8.56 17.91
N TYR A 366 41.62 -9.10 16.99
CA TYR A 366 41.31 -8.50 15.71
C TYR A 366 39.85 -8.10 15.64
N SER A 367 39.57 -6.96 14.98
CA SER A 367 38.20 -6.47 14.79
C SER A 367 38.06 -5.71 13.47
N ASP A 368 36.82 -5.57 13.01
CA ASP A 368 36.40 -4.72 11.89
C ASP A 368 34.91 -4.37 12.08
N THR A 369 34.45 -3.34 11.39
CA THR A 369 33.04 -2.93 11.34
C THR A 369 32.58 -2.88 9.90
N LEU A 370 31.51 -3.61 9.59
CA LEU A 370 30.87 -3.61 8.27
C LEU A 370 29.67 -2.65 8.25
N ASN A 371 29.60 -1.82 7.21
CA ASN A 371 28.45 -0.99 6.91
C ASN A 371 27.73 -1.55 5.69
N PHE A 372 26.48 -1.97 5.87
CA PHE A 372 25.66 -2.54 4.79
C PHE A 372 24.83 -1.45 4.10
N THR A 373 24.82 -1.48 2.77
CA THR A 373 24.01 -0.58 1.93
C THR A 373 23.06 -1.43 1.11
N ILE A 374 21.76 -1.09 1.16
CA ILE A 374 20.71 -1.74 0.39
C ILE A 374 20.24 -0.77 -0.70
N THR A 375 20.40 -1.14 -1.96
CA THR A 375 20.10 -0.28 -3.11
C THR A 375 19.01 -0.91 -3.97
N PRO A 376 17.87 -0.24 -4.21
CA PRO A 376 16.87 -0.72 -5.16
C PRO A 376 17.40 -0.67 -6.60
N GLN A 377 16.95 -1.60 -7.43
CA GLN A 377 17.20 -1.59 -8.86
C GLN A 377 16.47 -0.38 -9.49
N ALA A 378 17.20 0.40 -10.28
CA ALA A 378 16.70 1.59 -10.97
C ALA A 378 15.83 1.25 -12.17
#